data_AF-A0AAP8QDE9-F1
#
_entry.id   AF-A0AAP8QDE9-F1
#
_cell.length_a   1.000
_cell.length_b   1.000
_cell.length_c   1.000
_cell.angle_alpha   90.00
_cell.angle_beta   90.00
_cell.angle_gamma   90.00
#
_symmetry.space_group_name_H-M   'P 1'
#
loop_
_entity.id
_entity.type
_entity.pdbx_description
1 polymer ?
#
loop_
_entity_poly.entity_id
_entity_poly.type
_entity_poly.pdbx_seq_one_letter_code
_entity_poly.pdbx_strand_id
1 'polypeptide(L)' 'MDSKTGKRTKLDLPISSRSDVYLSHDAKGIYYLGSTSKKDFNMGRGIYYYDFATKKIQTIFLQENGFINNFMLVARE' A
#
# COMPACT_ATOMS: atom_id res chain seq x y z
N MET A 1 9.27 5.07 11.81
CA MET A 1 9.72 5.41 13.17
C MET A 1 11.22 5.21 13.19
N ASP A 2 11.99 6.19 13.64
CA ASP A 2 13.41 6.00 13.90
C ASP A 2 13.55 5.04 15.10
N SER A 3 14.23 3.92 14.92
CA SER A 3 14.31 2.87 15.94
C SER A 3 15.20 3.22 17.13
N LYS A 4 16.10 4.19 16.99
CA LYS A 4 17.03 4.61 18.05
C LYS A 4 16.44 5.70 18.93
N THR A 5 15.70 6.62 18.33
CA THR A 5 15.15 7.82 18.99
C THR A 5 13.65 7.73 19.25
N GLY A 6 12.96 6.78 18.63
CA GLY A 6 11.50 6.68 18.66
C GLY A 6 10.79 7.78 17.86
N LYS A 7 11.53 8.69 17.20
CA LYS A 7 10.94 9.80 16.46
C LYS A 7 10.04 9.27 15.34
N ARG A 8 8.82 9.77 15.30
CA ARG A 8 7.84 9.46 14.25
C ARG A 8 7.83 10.60 13.24
N THR A 9 8.04 10.28 11.97
CA THR A 9 7.89 11.20 10.86
C THR A 9 6.65 10.78 10.07
N LYS A 10 5.76 11.73 9.80
CA LYS A 10 4.63 11.50 8.90
C LYS A 10 5.16 11.38 7.47
N LEU A 11 4.86 10.28 6.80
CA LEU A 11 5.11 10.12 5.37
C LEU A 11 3.92 10.67 4.60
N ASP A 12 4.13 11.75 3.85
CA ASP A 12 3.09 12.28 2.96
C ASP A 12 3.16 11.59 1.60
N LEU A 13 2.48 10.45 1.51
CA LEU A 13 2.45 9.61 0.31
C LEU A 13 1.24 9.98 -0.56
N PRO A 14 1.32 9.93 -1.90
CA PRO A 14 0.22 10.27 -2.81
C PRO A 14 -0.86 9.17 -2.89
N ILE A 15 -1.00 8.37 -1.83
CA ILE A 15 -1.87 7.20 -1.78
C ILE A 15 -2.91 7.37 -0.68
N SER A 16 -3.94 6.54 -0.72
CA SER A 16 -4.89 6.43 0.36
C SER A 16 -5.09 4.97 0.72
N SER A 17 -4.72 4.57 1.94
CA SER A 17 -4.91 3.22 2.48
C SER A 17 -5.88 3.26 3.67
N ARG A 18 -6.73 2.24 3.80
CA ARG A 18 -7.73 2.14 4.88
C ARG A 18 -7.29 1.26 6.04
N SER A 19 -6.56 0.19 5.78
CA SER A 19 -6.32 -0.87 6.77
C SER A 19 -4.93 -1.46 6.65
N ASP A 20 -4.54 -1.83 5.43
CA ASP A 20 -3.38 -2.69 5.22
C ASP A 20 -2.28 -1.95 4.45
N VAL A 21 -1.12 -1.84 5.10
CA VAL A 21 0.13 -1.33 4.52
C VAL A 21 1.28 -2.20 5.01
N TYR A 22 2.02 -2.78 4.08
CA TYR A 22 3.16 -3.64 4.35
C TYR A 22 4.39 -3.10 3.62
N LEU A 23 5.53 -3.07 4.32
CA LEU A 23 6.81 -2.76 3.70
C LEU A 23 7.25 -3.93 2.80
N SER A 24 7.81 -3.64 1.63
CA SER A 24 8.43 -4.68 0.80
C SER A 24 9.62 -5.30 1.53
N HIS A 25 9.93 -6.55 1.20
CA HIS A 25 11.03 -7.29 1.83
C HIS A 25 12.38 -6.56 1.71
N ASP A 26 12.61 -5.87 0.59
CA ASP A 26 13.82 -5.08 0.33
C ASP A 26 13.72 -3.62 0.82
N ALA A 27 12.64 -3.25 1.50
CA ALA A 27 12.34 -1.91 2.00
C ALA A 27 12.33 -0.79 0.95
N LYS A 28 12.21 -1.12 -0.35
CA LYS A 28 12.16 -0.13 -1.45
C LYS A 28 10.78 0.45 -1.71
N GLY A 29 9.74 -0.12 -1.12
CA GLY A 29 8.39 0.38 -1.28
C GLY A 29 7.41 -0.25 -0.31
N ILE A 30 6.13 0.00 -0.56
CA ILE A 30 5.02 -0.53 0.25
C ILE A 30 3.97 -1.18 -0.63
N TYR A 31 3.44 -2.29 -0.16
CA TYR A 31 2.18 -2.85 -0.63
C TYR A 31 1.05 -2.28 0.21
N TYR A 32 -0.04 -1.85 -0.42
CA TYR A 32 -1.18 -1.31 0.31
C TYR A 32 -2.51 -1.68 -0.34
N LEU A 33 -3.53 -1.88 0.51
CA LEU A 33 -4.92 -1.98 0.12
C LEU A 33 -5.55 -0.59 0.19
N GLY A 34 -5.99 -0.06 -0.94
CA GLY A 34 -6.48 1.30 -0.97
C GLY A 34 -6.86 1.78 -2.35
N SER A 35 -6.60 3.06 -2.58
CA SER A 35 -6.84 3.77 -3.83
C SER A 35 -5.57 4.49 -4.30
N THR A 36 -5.46 4.68 -5.60
CA THR A 36 -4.43 5.52 -6.24
C THR A 36 -4.74 7.02 -6.12
N SER A 37 -5.89 7.39 -5.56
CA SER A 37 -6.34 8.77 -5.38
C SER A 37 -6.54 9.09 -3.91
N LYS A 38 -6.01 10.23 -3.45
CA LYS A 38 -6.34 10.82 -2.14
C LYS A 38 -7.77 11.36 -2.07
N LYS A 39 -8.37 11.70 -3.22
CA LYS A 39 -9.65 12.41 -3.28
C LYS A 39 -10.85 11.46 -3.35
N ASP A 40 -10.65 10.26 -3.90
CA ASP A 40 -11.70 9.27 -4.05
C ASP A 40 -11.18 7.88 -3.69
N PHE A 41 -11.68 7.37 -2.57
CA PHE A 41 -11.34 6.06 -2.03
C PHE A 41 -12.02 4.90 -2.77
N ASN A 42 -13.11 5.17 -3.49
CA ASN A 42 -13.86 4.16 -4.23
C ASN A 42 -13.32 4.00 -5.66
N MET A 43 -12.72 5.06 -6.22
CA MET A 43 -11.98 4.97 -7.47
C MET A 43 -10.76 4.09 -7.32
N GLY A 44 -10.71 3.01 -8.09
CA GLY A 44 -9.55 2.12 -8.11
C GLY A 44 -9.28 1.51 -6.74
N ARG A 45 -10.30 0.93 -6.09
CA ARG A 45 -10.04 0.10 -4.93
C ARG A 45 -9.24 -1.13 -5.39
N GLY A 46 -8.11 -1.37 -4.75
CA GLY A 46 -7.23 -2.45 -5.18
C GLY A 46 -6.01 -2.60 -4.29
N ILE A 47 -5.16 -3.53 -4.72
CA ILE A 47 -3.84 -3.76 -4.15
C ILE A 47 -2.83 -3.09 -5.06
N TYR A 48 -1.97 -2.29 -4.44
CA TYR A 48 -0.98 -1.47 -5.13
C TYR A 48 0.38 -1.66 -4.49
N TYR A 49 1.42 -1.44 -5.29
CA TYR A 49 2.78 -1.24 -4.83
C TYR A 49 3.20 0.21 -5.10
N TYR A 50 3.69 0.90 -4.07
CA TYR A 50 4.28 2.24 -4.22
C TYR A 50 5.79 2.16 -4.02
N ASP A 51 6.54 2.51 -5.07
CA ASP A 51 7.99 2.52 -5.07
C ASP A 51 8.53 3.86 -4.54
N PHE A 52 9.41 3.82 -3.52
CA PHE A 52 9.89 5.03 -2.87
C PHE A 52 10.87 5.84 -3.72
N ALA A 53 11.66 5.18 -4.58
CA ALA A 53 12.68 5.85 -5.39
C ALA A 53 12.05 6.59 -6.56
N THR A 54 11.18 5.91 -7.29
CA THR A 54 10.54 6.41 -8.52
C THR A 54 9.25 7.16 -8.24
N LYS A 55 8.67 6.99 -7.04
CA LYS A 55 7.35 7.53 -6.64
C LYS A 55 6.20 7.03 -7.52
N LYS A 56 6.39 5.91 -8.22
CA LYS A 56 5.37 5.31 -9.09
C LYS A 56 4.49 4.36 -8.29
N ILE A 57 3.21 4.31 -8.68
CA ILE A 57 2.24 3.34 -8.18
C ILE A 57 2.06 2.28 -9.26
N GLN A 58 2.24 1.02 -8.89
CA GLN A 58 1.94 -0.13 -9.72
C GLN A 58 0.66 -0.80 -9.20
N THR A 59 -0.29 -1.04 -10.11
CA THR A 59 -1.46 -1.86 -9.82
C THR A 59 -1.05 -3.33 -9.76
N ILE A 60 -1.29 -3.98 -8.63
CA ILE A 60 -1.09 -5.43 -8.47
C ILE A 60 -2.41 -6.15 -8.73
N PHE A 61 -3.50 -5.62 -8.18
CA PHE A 61 -4.83 -6.16 -8.37
C PHE A 61 -5.87 -5.04 -8.29
N LEU A 62 -6.78 -4.97 -9.27
CA LEU A 62 -7.89 -4.04 -9.27
C LEU A 62 -9.17 -4.79 -8.88
N GLN A 63 -9.90 -4.25 -7.91
CA GLN A 63 -11.12 -4.87 -7.44
C GLN A 63 -12.33 -4.25 -8.16
N GLU A 64 -12.72 -4.82 -9.29
CA GLU A 64 -13.82 -4.28 -10.11
C GLU A 64 -15.21 -4.53 -9.51
N ASN A 65 -15.46 -5.74 -8.97
CA ASN A 65 -16.73 -6.11 -8.34
C ASN A 65 -16.48 -7.00 -7.11
N GLY A 66 -16.72 -6.52 -5.87
CA GLY A 66 -16.59 -7.35 -4.66
C GLY A 66 -16.04 -6.64 -3.41
N PHE A 67 -15.40 -7.38 -2.50
CA PHE A 67 -14.63 -6.84 -1.37
C PHE A 67 -13.38 -7.66 -1.09
N ILE A 68 -12.23 -6.99 -0.94
CA ILE A 68 -11.00 -7.58 -0.40
C ILE A 68 -11.13 -7.57 1.13
N ASN A 69 -11.19 -8.78 1.71
CA ASN A 69 -11.45 -8.97 3.15
C ASN A 69 -10.18 -9.15 3.98
N ASN A 70 -9.06 -9.66 3.43
CA ASN A 70 -7.77 -9.78 4.12
C ASN A 70 -6.59 -10.03 3.15
N PHE A 71 -5.39 -9.59 3.53
CA PHE A 71 -4.10 -9.94 2.94
C PHE A 71 -3.59 -11.24 3.60
N MET A 72 -3.61 -12.37 2.89
CA MET A 72 -2.89 -13.58 3.32
C MET A 72 -1.88 -13.99 2.25
N LEU A 73 -0.62 -14.15 2.66
CA LEU A 73 0.37 -14.85 1.86
C LEU A 73 -0.01 -16.33 1.83
N VAL A 74 -0.45 -16.81 0.67
CA VAL A 74 -0.59 -18.25 0.43
C VAL A 74 0.77 -18.74 -0.06
N ALA A 75 1.55 -19.36 0.82
CA ALA A 75 2.76 -20.05 0.40
C ALA A 75 2.38 -21.18 -0.56
N ARG A 76 3.05 -21.27 -1.71
CA ARG A 76 2.95 -22.46 -2.56
C ARG A 76 3.79 -23.57 -1.95
N GLU A 77 3.18 -24.75 -1.79
CA GLU A 77 3.87 -26.02 -1.56
C GLU A 77 4.78 -26.38 -2.74
#